data_AF-A0A5C7Z3S4-F1
#
_entry.id   AF-A0A5C7Z3S4-F1
#
_cell.length_a   1.000
_cell.length_b   1.000
_cell.length_c   1.000
_cell.angle_alpha   90.00
_cell.angle_beta   90.00
_cell.angle_gamma   90.00
#
_symmetry.space_group_name_H-M   'P 1'
#
loop_
_entity.id
_entity.type
_entity.pdbx_description
1 polymer ?
#
loop_
_entity_poly.entity_id
_entity_poly.type
_entity_poly.pdbx_seq_one_letter_code
_entity_poly.pdbx_strand_id
1 'polypeptide(L)' 'MKKQYSVPLVLFLLGMAITIIGSLFKLMHWPGANIMLTIGMFAEATALISLIVIVFKRIK' A
#
# COMPACT_ATOMS: atom_id res chain seq x y z
N MET A 1 -7.73 16.67 -9.43
CA MET A 1 -6.96 16.39 -8.20
C MET A 1 -5.55 16.95 -8.39
N LYS A 2 -4.95 17.67 -7.42
CA LYS A 2 -3.54 18.07 -7.59
C LYS A 2 -2.70 16.79 -7.77
N LYS A 3 -1.91 16.71 -8.85
CA LYS A 3 -1.11 15.54 -9.27
C LYS A 3 -0.26 14.93 -8.12
N GLN A 4 0.04 15.75 -7.12
CA GLN A 4 0.77 15.43 -5.91
C GLN A 4 0.13 14.34 -5.02
N TYR A 5 -1.21 14.22 -4.96
CA TYR A 5 -1.86 13.14 -4.19
C TYR A 5 -2.07 11.86 -4.97
N SER A 6 -1.99 11.93 -6.29
CA SER A 6 -2.22 10.78 -7.15
C SER A 6 -1.14 9.70 -6.94
N VAL A 7 0.09 10.09 -6.63
CA VAL A 7 1.20 9.15 -6.42
C VAL A 7 1.01 8.27 -5.16
N PRO A 8 0.79 8.83 -3.95
CA PRO A 8 0.48 8.00 -2.78
C PRO A 8 -0.77 7.14 -2.98
N LEU A 9 -1.79 7.67 -3.64
CA LEU A 9 -3.04 6.93 -3.88
C LEU A 9 -2.83 5.71 -4.78
N VAL A 10 -2.06 5.86 -5.87
CA VAL A 10 -1.75 4.74 -6.78
C VAL A 10 -0.89 3.68 -6.07
N LEU A 11 0.11 4.10 -5.28
CA LEU A 11 0.92 3.19 -4.46
C LEU A 11 0.08 2.45 -3.42
N PHE A 12 -0.87 3.13 -2.79
CA PHE A 12 -1.79 2.52 -1.83
C PHE A 12 -2.68 1.47 -2.49
N LEU A 13 -3.30 1.79 -3.63
CA LEU A 13 -4.15 0.85 -4.37
C LEU A 13 -3.36 -0.36 -4.89
N LEU A 14 -2.12 -0.15 -5.33
CA LEU A 14 -1.24 -1.24 -5.74
C LEU A 14 -0.88 -2.14 -4.55
N GLY A 15 -0.52 -1.56 -3.40
CA GLY A 15 -0.27 -2.28 -2.16
C GLY A 15 -1.47 -3.11 -1.73
N MET A 16 -2.67 -2.51 -1.77
CA MET A 16 -3.93 -3.18 -1.43
C MET A 16 -4.20 -4.38 -2.35
N ALA A 17 -3.96 -4.26 -3.66
CA ALA A 17 -4.09 -5.38 -4.58
C ALA A 17 -3.12 -6.54 -4.23
N ILE A 18 -1.86 -6.22 -3.91
CA ILE A 18 -0.86 -7.22 -3.50
C ILE A 18 -1.26 -7.89 -2.18
N THR A 19 -1.75 -7.12 -1.20
CA THR A 19 -2.23 -7.64 0.09
C THR A 19 -3.44 -8.57 -0.09
N ILE A 20 -4.38 -8.23 -0.99
CA ILE A 20 -5.53 -9.09 -1.32
C ILE A 20 -5.05 -10.42 -1.93
N ILE A 21 -4.14 -10.39 -2.90
CA ILE A 21 -3.62 -11.61 -3.51
C ILE A 21 -2.79 -12.42 -2.48
N GLY A 22 -2.01 -11.75 -1.63
CA GLY A 22 -1.27 -12.39 -0.54
C GLY A 22 -2.21 -13.07 0.47
N SER A 23 -3.35 -12.45 0.77
CA SER A 23 -4.38 -13.01 1.65
C SER A 23 -5.03 -14.23 1.01
N LEU A 24 -5.30 -14.19 -0.29
CA LEU A 24 -5.78 -15.35 -1.04
C LEU A 24 -4.76 -16.51 -1.01
N PHE A 25 -3.48 -16.22 -1.23
CA PHE A 25 -2.41 -17.23 -1.13
C PHE A 25 -2.33 -17.82 0.28
N LYS A 26 -2.56 -17.00 1.31
CA LYS A 26 -2.61 -17.45 2.72
C LYS A 26 -3.77 -18.42 2.95
N LEU A 27 -4.94 -18.13 2.39
CA LEU A 27 -6.11 -19.04 2.45
C LEU A 27 -5.83 -20.37 1.74
N MET A 28 -5.18 -20.31 0.57
CA MET A 28 -4.83 -21.49 -0.21
C MET A 28 -3.60 -22.26 0.35
N HIS A 29 -3.01 -21.81 1.46
CA HIS A 29 -1.79 -22.36 2.07
C HIS A 29 -0.58 -22.42 1.12
N TRP A 30 -0.58 -21.56 0.10
CA TRP A 30 0.48 -21.54 -0.89
C TRP A 30 1.78 -20.97 -0.30
N PRO A 31 2.94 -21.51 -0.71
CA PRO A 31 4.23 -21.01 -0.24
C PRO A 31 4.42 -19.55 -0.64
N GLY A 32 5.06 -18.77 0.24
CA GLY A 32 5.31 -17.35 0.00
C GLY A 32 4.16 -16.39 0.34
N ALA A 33 3.00 -16.88 0.81
CA ALA A 33 1.88 -16.04 1.22
C ALA A 33 2.26 -14.95 2.24
N ASN A 34 3.03 -15.32 3.27
CA ASN A 34 3.47 -14.38 4.30
C ASN A 34 4.37 -13.27 3.72
N ILE A 35 5.26 -13.62 2.78
CA ILE A 35 6.17 -12.66 2.14
C ILE A 35 5.37 -11.66 1.32
N MET A 36 4.38 -12.14 0.58
CA MET A 36 3.52 -11.29 -0.24
C MET A 36 2.66 -10.34 0.60
N LEU A 37 2.14 -10.83 1.73
CA LEU A 37 1.44 -10.00 2.72
C LEU A 37 2.36 -8.93 3.33
N THR A 38 3.58 -9.29 3.71
CA THR A 38 4.54 -8.33 4.26
C THR A 38 4.87 -7.23 3.25
N ILE A 39 5.08 -7.59 1.97
CA ILE A 39 5.39 -6.61 0.92
C ILE A 39 4.18 -5.69 0.66
N GLY A 40 2.97 -6.25 0.56
CA GLY A 40 1.74 -5.48 0.37
C GLY A 40 1.50 -4.48 1.51
N MET A 41 1.56 -4.96 2.76
CA MET A 41 1.40 -4.11 3.95
C MET A 41 2.50 -3.04 4.06
N PHE A 42 3.73 -3.35 3.66
CA PHE A 42 4.82 -2.37 3.65
C PHE A 42 4.58 -1.29 2.61
N ALA A 43 4.11 -1.64 1.41
CA ALA A 43 3.73 -0.69 0.39
C ALA A 43 2.59 0.23 0.87
N GLU A 44 1.56 -0.33 1.52
CA GLU A 44 0.45 0.45 2.10
C GLU A 44 0.94 1.42 3.19
N ALA A 45 1.81 0.97 4.09
CA ALA A 45 2.40 1.82 5.14
C ALA A 45 3.20 3.00 4.55
N THR A 46 4.06 2.74 3.55
CA THR A 46 4.84 3.80 2.90
C THR A 46 3.96 4.80 2.15
N ALA A 47 2.90 4.33 1.50
CA ALA A 47 1.93 5.18 0.82
C ALA A 47 1.19 6.11 1.79
N LEU A 48 0.75 5.59 2.95
CA LEU A 48 0.11 6.38 3.99
C LEU A 48 1.05 7.42 4.59
N ILE A 49 2.30 7.05 4.88
CA ILE A 49 3.31 8.00 5.39
C ILE A 49 3.53 9.13 4.37
N SER A 50 3.69 8.80 3.09
CA SER A 50 3.87 9.79 2.03
C SER A 50 2.67 10.74 1.93
N LEU A 51 1.45 10.20 1.99
CA LEU A 51 0.23 10.99 1.99
C LEU A 51 0.17 11.95 3.18
N ILE A 52 0.47 11.46 4.39
CA ILE A 52 0.50 12.27 5.62
C ILE A 52 1.50 13.42 5.46
N VAL A 53 2.73 13.14 5.01
CA VAL A 53 3.76 14.19 4.81
C VAL A 53 3.28 15.26 3.82
N ILE A 54 2.62 14.86 2.74
CA ILE A 54 2.07 15.80 1.75
C ILE A 54 0.93 16.64 2.35
N VAL A 55 0.07 16.04 3.18
CA VAL A 55 -1.02 16.74 3.86
C VAL A 55 -0.46 17.78 4.84
N PHE A 56 0.52 17.42 5.68
CA PHE A 56 1.15 18.35 6.61
C PHE A 56 1.82 19.53 5.91
N LYS A 57 2.50 19.28 4.77
CA LYS A 57 3.09 20.34 3.92
C LYS A 57 2.07 21.25 3.24
N ARG A 58 0.79 20.86 3.19
CA ARG A 58 -0.29 21.69 2.65
C ARG A 58 -0.99 22.50 3.74
N ILE A 59 -1.13 21.92 4.94
CA ILE A 59 -1.82 22.58 6.06
C ILE A 59 -1.00 23.76 6.57
N LYS A 60 0.33 23.65 6.53
CA LYS A 60 1.26 24.74 6.82
C LYS A 60 1.52 25.59 5.57
#